data_AF-A0A8T3PGP7-F1
#
_entry.id   AF-A0A8T3PGP7-F1
#
_cell.length_a   1.000
_cell.length_b   1.000
_cell.length_c   1.000
_cell.angle_alpha   90.00
_cell.angle_beta   90.00
_cell.angle_gamma   90.00
#
_symmetry.space_group_name_H-M   'P 1'
#
loop_
_entity.id
_entity.type
_entity.pdbx_description
1 polymer ?
#
loop_
_entity_poly.entity_id
_entity_poly.type
_entity_poly.pdbx_seq_one_letter_code
_entity_poly.pdbx_strand_id
1 'polypeptide(L)'
;MAHPSLGLPPPDRTAGAPAAAARLRSERNRLAILALEAAHRLVPAFGDRYDDLEKRRFLRDYERHIEQLARALETGDDGFVTNYGEWLVPVYRRRDVPMKDFIIMLGGLRDAALTVLPRDEARLTRELIERWAARLKHHGRLPGDHKGNPIVRFLWKGAGIGDDSVI
;
A
#
# COMPACT_ATOMS: atom_id res chain seq x y z
N MET A 1 -10.30 -5.40 -27.80
CA MET A 1 -9.33 -4.71 -26.93
C MET A 1 -9.70 -3.23 -26.94
N ALA A 2 -10.10 -2.66 -25.79
CA ALA A 2 -10.58 -1.27 -25.71
C ALA A 2 -9.39 -0.30 -25.64
N HIS A 3 -9.44 0.75 -26.45
CA HIS A 3 -8.39 1.77 -26.64
C HIS A 3 -8.22 2.68 -25.39
N PRO A 4 -7.04 3.31 -25.17
CA PRO A 4 -6.71 4.06 -23.94
C PRO A 4 -7.40 5.43 -23.77
N SER A 5 -8.43 5.72 -24.55
CA SER A 5 -9.18 6.97 -24.53
C SER A 5 -10.68 6.66 -24.63
N LEU A 6 -11.24 6.06 -23.59
CA LEU A 6 -12.69 5.83 -23.48
C LEU A 6 -13.50 7.11 -23.18
N GLY A 7 -12.94 8.30 -23.42
CA GLY A 7 -13.69 9.57 -23.34
C GLY A 7 -14.25 9.90 -21.95
N LEU A 8 -13.85 9.19 -20.90
CA LEU A 8 -14.28 9.51 -19.55
C LEU A 8 -13.65 10.85 -19.15
N PRO A 9 -14.45 11.80 -18.64
CA PRO A 9 -13.91 13.07 -18.18
C PRO A 9 -12.88 12.83 -17.07
N PRO A 10 -11.86 13.70 -16.93
CA PRO A 10 -10.93 13.64 -15.81
C PRO A 10 -11.70 13.57 -14.48
N PRO A 11 -11.17 12.85 -13.47
CA PRO A 11 -11.80 12.78 -12.16
C PRO A 11 -12.04 14.17 -11.59
N ASP A 12 -13.27 14.42 -11.12
CA ASP A 12 -13.63 15.65 -10.44
C ASP A 12 -12.92 15.71 -9.09
N ARG A 13 -11.99 16.65 -8.93
CA ARG A 13 -11.19 16.82 -7.72
C ARG A 13 -11.95 17.46 -6.55
N THR A 14 -13.21 17.80 -6.75
CA THR A 14 -14.07 18.42 -5.73
C THR A 14 -15.21 17.51 -5.28
N ALA A 15 -15.37 16.34 -5.92
CA ALA A 15 -16.46 15.41 -5.64
C ALA A 15 -16.38 14.72 -4.27
N GLY A 16 -15.19 14.67 -3.67
CA GLY A 16 -14.97 14.07 -2.35
C GLY A 16 -14.66 15.11 -1.26
N ALA A 17 -13.53 14.90 -0.57
CA ALA A 17 -13.04 15.72 0.53
C ALA A 17 -11.72 16.44 0.15
N PRO A 18 -11.77 17.46 -0.73
CA PRO A 18 -10.57 18.17 -1.20
C PRO A 18 -9.79 18.86 -0.08
N ALA A 19 -10.47 19.32 0.98
CA ALA A 19 -9.81 19.91 2.15
C ALA A 19 -8.97 18.88 2.92
N ALA A 20 -9.49 17.66 3.12
CA ALA A 20 -8.74 16.56 3.73
C ALA A 20 -7.51 16.20 2.90
N ALA A 21 -7.69 16.09 1.58
CA ALA A 21 -6.61 15.82 0.64
C ALA A 21 -5.50 16.89 0.69
N ALA A 22 -5.87 18.17 0.78
CA ALA A 22 -4.93 19.28 0.92
C ALA A 22 -4.12 19.18 2.23
N ARG A 23 -4.77 18.85 3.36
CA ARG A 23 -4.09 18.64 4.65
C ARG A 23 -3.09 17.48 4.61
N LEU A 24 -3.47 16.35 3.99
CA LEU A 24 -2.56 15.22 3.83
C LEU A 24 -1.32 15.60 3.01
N ARG A 25 -1.49 16.40 1.95
CA ARG A 25 -0.38 16.88 1.13
C ARG A 25 0.51 17.88 1.86
N SER A 26 -0.06 18.80 2.65
CA SER A 26 0.72 19.78 3.41
C SER A 26 1.58 19.13 4.49
N GLU A 27 1.08 18.06 5.12
CA GLU A 27 1.78 17.33 6.18
C GLU A 27 2.57 16.10 5.68
N ARG A 28 2.68 15.90 4.35
CA ARG A 28 3.16 14.65 3.73
C ARG A 28 4.46 14.11 4.34
N ASN A 29 5.47 14.95 4.46
CA ASN A 29 6.78 14.51 4.94
C ASN A 29 6.73 14.09 6.43
N ARG A 30 5.97 14.82 7.24
CA ARG A 30 5.75 14.50 8.65
C ARG A 30 4.93 13.22 8.79
N LEU A 31 3.87 13.07 7.99
CA LEU A 31 3.02 11.89 7.98
C LEU A 31 3.79 10.62 7.59
N ALA A 32 4.72 10.70 6.64
CA ALA A 32 5.55 9.54 6.28
C ALA A 32 6.37 9.00 7.46
N ILE A 33 6.96 9.89 8.25
CA ILE A 33 7.71 9.54 9.47
C ILE A 33 6.76 8.94 10.51
N LEU A 34 5.66 9.66 10.83
CA LEU A 34 4.67 9.21 11.81
C LEU A 34 4.04 7.87 11.43
N ALA A 35 3.82 7.62 10.13
CA ALA A 35 3.27 6.38 9.62
C ALA A 35 4.24 5.21 9.83
N LEU A 36 5.54 5.42 9.57
CA LEU A 36 6.55 4.39 9.82
C LEU A 36 6.68 4.08 11.32
N GLU A 37 6.69 5.10 12.18
CA GLU A 37 6.69 4.91 13.63
C GLU A 37 5.41 4.21 14.11
N ALA A 38 4.25 4.56 13.56
CA ALA A 38 2.98 3.92 13.88
C ALA A 38 2.97 2.45 13.47
N ALA A 39 3.53 2.11 12.30
CA ALA A 39 3.71 0.73 11.88
C ALA A 39 4.57 -0.08 12.87
N HIS A 40 5.65 0.52 13.41
CA HIS A 40 6.45 -0.10 14.48
C HIS A 40 5.66 -0.27 15.78
N ARG A 41 4.82 0.70 16.16
CA ARG A 41 3.97 0.58 17.35
C ARG A 41 2.90 -0.50 17.18
N LEU A 42 2.32 -0.64 15.99
CA LEU A 42 1.33 -1.68 15.69
C LEU A 42 1.94 -3.08 15.75
N VAL A 43 3.16 -3.24 15.23
CA VAL A 43 3.90 -4.51 15.28
C VAL A 43 5.38 -4.21 15.56
N PRO A 44 5.84 -4.33 16.83
CA PRO A 44 7.23 -4.00 17.20
C PRO A 44 8.28 -4.71 16.33
N ALA A 45 8.05 -6.00 16.06
CA ALA A 45 8.92 -6.81 15.21
C ALA A 45 8.94 -6.39 13.71
N PHE A 46 8.14 -5.41 13.29
CA PHE A 46 8.20 -4.88 11.92
C PHE A 46 9.53 -4.15 11.68
N GLY A 47 9.98 -3.36 12.66
CA GLY A 47 11.20 -2.56 12.55
C GLY A 47 12.49 -3.38 12.49
N ASP A 48 12.49 -4.54 13.13
CA ASP A 48 13.67 -5.41 13.22
C ASP A 48 13.88 -6.26 11.96
N ARG A 49 12.87 -6.34 11.07
CA ARG A 49 12.92 -7.15 9.83
C ARG A 49 13.66 -6.48 8.68
N TYR A 50 13.83 -5.16 8.74
CA TYR A 50 14.31 -4.36 7.62
C TYR A 50 15.49 -3.50 8.04
N ASP A 51 16.48 -3.41 7.14
CA ASP A 51 17.64 -2.56 7.33
C ASP A 51 17.28 -1.07 7.15
N ASP A 52 18.24 -0.19 7.44
CA ASP A 52 18.04 1.25 7.33
C ASP A 52 17.81 1.71 5.89
N LEU A 53 18.31 0.98 4.90
CA LEU A 53 18.11 1.30 3.49
C LEU A 53 16.66 1.07 3.09
N GLU A 54 16.07 -0.06 3.47
CA GLU A 54 14.68 -0.38 3.18
C GLU A 54 13.73 0.50 4.01
N LYS A 55 14.08 0.86 5.25
CA LYS A 55 13.35 1.87 6.02
C LYS A 55 13.31 3.24 5.32
N ARG A 56 14.43 3.69 4.73
CA ARG A 56 14.46 4.91 3.91
C ARG A 56 13.59 4.79 2.64
N ARG A 57 13.55 3.60 2.03
CA ARG A 57 12.65 3.34 0.89
C ARG A 57 11.19 3.41 1.31
N PHE A 58 10.81 2.87 2.47
CA PHE A 58 9.46 2.97 3.00
C PHE A 58 9.02 4.41 3.23
N LEU A 59 9.90 5.28 3.76
CA LEU A 59 9.61 6.70 3.88
C LEU A 59 9.28 7.33 2.52
N ARG A 60 10.05 7.00 1.49
CA ARG A 60 9.80 7.46 0.12
C ARG A 60 8.52 6.88 -0.48
N ASP A 61 8.21 5.61 -0.22
CA ASP A 61 6.97 4.97 -0.68
C ASP A 61 5.76 5.63 -0.01
N TYR A 62 5.84 5.97 1.28
CA TYR A 62 4.76 6.67 2.00
C TYR A 62 4.40 8.00 1.36
N GLU A 63 5.36 8.77 0.83
CA GLU A 63 5.04 10.01 0.12
C GLU A 63 4.08 9.76 -1.06
N ARG A 64 4.28 8.65 -1.78
CA ARG A 64 3.40 8.27 -2.88
C ARG A 64 2.08 7.69 -2.39
N HIS A 65 2.08 6.90 -1.31
CA HIS A 65 0.86 6.37 -0.68
C HIS A 65 -0.05 7.50 -0.19
N ILE A 66 0.53 8.53 0.43
CA ILE A 66 -0.17 9.73 0.89
C ILE A 66 -0.78 10.48 -0.30
N GLU A 67 -0.04 10.63 -1.40
CA GLU A 67 -0.58 11.27 -2.61
C GLU A 67 -1.74 10.47 -3.22
N GLN A 68 -1.68 9.14 -3.26
CA GLN A 68 -2.80 8.34 -3.76
C GLN A 68 -4.00 8.37 -2.83
N LEU A 69 -3.78 8.36 -1.52
CA LEU A 69 -4.84 8.55 -0.53
C LEU A 69 -5.50 9.93 -0.66
N ALA A 70 -4.69 10.98 -0.86
CA ALA A 70 -5.20 12.33 -1.09
C ALA A 70 -6.03 12.40 -2.38
N ARG A 71 -5.62 11.74 -3.47
CA ARG A 71 -6.44 11.64 -4.69
C ARG A 71 -7.74 10.90 -4.45
N ALA A 72 -7.70 9.76 -3.77
CA ALA A 72 -8.92 9.01 -3.44
C ALA A 72 -9.89 9.85 -2.60
N LEU A 73 -9.37 10.63 -1.64
CA LEU A 73 -10.18 11.55 -0.86
C LEU A 73 -10.73 12.69 -1.70
N GLU A 74 -9.93 13.38 -2.52
CA GLU A 74 -10.38 14.55 -3.29
C GLU A 74 -11.46 14.19 -4.33
N THR A 75 -11.34 13.01 -4.95
CA THR A 75 -12.27 12.57 -6.00
C THR A 75 -13.39 11.64 -5.50
N GLY A 76 -13.28 11.12 -4.27
CA GLY A 76 -14.17 10.06 -3.77
C GLY A 76 -13.98 8.71 -4.47
N ASP A 77 -12.92 8.55 -5.27
CA ASP A 77 -12.65 7.33 -6.06
C ASP A 77 -11.59 6.46 -5.37
N ASP A 78 -12.01 5.31 -4.85
CA ASP A 78 -11.11 4.36 -4.20
C ASP A 78 -10.18 3.63 -5.16
N GLY A 79 -10.38 3.77 -6.48
CA GLY A 79 -9.51 3.29 -7.54
C GLY A 79 -8.08 3.83 -7.40
N PHE A 80 -7.90 5.04 -6.89
CA PHE A 80 -6.58 5.63 -6.67
C PHE A 80 -5.73 4.87 -5.65
N VAL A 81 -6.35 4.21 -4.66
CA VAL A 81 -5.63 3.40 -3.66
C VAL A 81 -5.66 1.92 -4.00
N THR A 82 -6.79 1.40 -4.51
CA THR A 82 -6.95 -0.03 -4.80
C THR A 82 -6.17 -0.47 -6.04
N ASN A 83 -6.30 0.23 -7.17
CA ASN A 83 -5.56 -0.11 -8.40
C ASN A 83 -4.06 0.17 -8.24
N TYR A 84 -3.71 1.24 -7.52
CA TYR A 84 -2.33 1.51 -7.17
C TYR A 84 -1.74 0.42 -6.29
N GLY A 85 -2.48 -0.04 -5.28
CA GLY A 85 -2.09 -1.17 -4.42
C GLY A 85 -1.78 -2.44 -5.20
N GLU A 86 -2.63 -2.79 -6.17
CA GLU A 86 -2.41 -3.92 -7.07
C GLU A 86 -1.08 -3.81 -7.84
N TRP A 87 -0.79 -2.62 -8.39
CA TRP A 87 0.43 -2.37 -9.14
C TRP A 87 1.69 -2.48 -8.27
N LEU A 88 1.58 -2.19 -6.97
CA LEU A 88 2.70 -2.28 -6.03
C LEU A 88 3.03 -3.69 -5.59
N VAL A 89 2.11 -4.66 -5.70
CA VAL A 89 2.35 -6.06 -5.30
C VAL A 89 3.66 -6.63 -5.86
N PRO A 90 3.93 -6.60 -7.19
CA PRO A 90 5.19 -7.08 -7.73
C PRO A 90 6.41 -6.22 -7.34
N VAL A 91 6.22 -4.94 -6.99
CA VAL A 91 7.31 -4.06 -6.53
C VAL A 91 7.78 -4.49 -5.14
N TYR A 92 6.86 -4.62 -4.19
CA TYR A 92 7.16 -5.02 -2.82
C TYR A 92 7.69 -6.45 -2.73
N ARG A 93 7.16 -7.38 -3.55
CA ARG A 93 7.71 -8.75 -3.63
C ARG A 93 9.14 -8.81 -4.14
N ARG A 94 9.52 -7.97 -5.11
CA ARG A 94 10.91 -7.88 -5.57
C ARG A 94 11.87 -7.31 -4.52
N ARG A 95 11.33 -6.65 -3.48
CA ARG A 95 12.07 -6.16 -2.32
C ARG A 95 11.98 -7.11 -1.12
N ASP A 96 11.45 -8.32 -1.31
CA ASP A 96 11.21 -9.32 -0.27
C ASP A 96 10.33 -8.82 0.90
N VAL A 97 9.43 -7.87 0.62
CA VAL A 97 8.46 -7.35 1.59
C VAL A 97 7.12 -8.08 1.43
N PRO A 98 6.67 -8.86 2.43
CA PRO A 98 5.39 -9.56 2.37
C PRO A 98 4.20 -8.58 2.34
N MET A 99 3.09 -8.94 1.69
CA MET A 99 1.88 -8.11 1.68
C MET A 99 1.32 -7.89 3.08
N LYS A 100 1.54 -8.83 3.99
CA LYS A 100 1.20 -8.65 5.42
C LYS A 100 1.91 -7.44 6.03
N ASP A 101 3.17 -7.23 5.66
CA ASP A 101 3.98 -6.11 6.15
C ASP A 101 3.59 -4.81 5.45
N PHE A 102 3.25 -4.88 4.16
CA PHE A 102 2.65 -3.73 3.49
C PHE A 102 1.30 -3.33 4.11
N ILE A 103 0.47 -4.28 4.52
CA ILE A 103 -0.78 -3.99 5.26
C ILE A 103 -0.48 -3.33 6.62
N ILE A 104 0.58 -3.74 7.32
CA ILE A 104 1.01 -3.07 8.56
C ILE A 104 1.41 -1.62 8.27
N MET A 105 2.12 -1.36 7.16
CA MET A 105 2.43 0.01 6.73
C MET A 105 1.16 0.83 6.47
N LEU A 106 0.16 0.26 5.82
CA LEU A 106 -1.13 0.93 5.62
C LEU A 106 -1.83 1.22 6.95
N GLY A 107 -1.75 0.32 7.92
CA GLY A 107 -2.22 0.56 9.29
C GLY A 107 -1.51 1.73 9.97
N GLY A 108 -0.19 1.83 9.80
CA GLY A 108 0.60 2.96 10.29
C GLY A 108 0.20 4.28 9.63
N LEU A 109 0.01 4.27 8.31
CA LEU A 109 -0.49 5.44 7.56
C LEU A 109 -1.86 5.87 8.03
N ARG A 110 -2.78 4.93 8.28
CA ARG A 110 -4.09 5.23 8.86
C ARG A 110 -3.93 5.95 10.17
N ASP A 111 -3.20 5.38 11.12
CA ASP A 111 -3.07 5.96 12.45
C ASP A 111 -2.41 7.35 12.41
N ALA A 112 -1.41 7.55 11.54
CA ALA A 112 -0.79 8.86 11.31
C ALA A 112 -1.77 9.88 10.69
N ALA A 113 -2.48 9.51 9.62
CA ALA A 113 -3.43 10.40 8.95
C ALA A 113 -4.56 10.86 9.89
N LEU A 114 -5.02 9.98 10.79
CA LEU A 114 -6.04 10.31 11.77
C LEU A 114 -5.61 11.36 12.81
N THR A 115 -4.31 11.65 12.95
CA THR A 115 -3.82 12.69 13.85
C THR A 115 -3.97 14.11 13.29
N VAL A 116 -4.12 14.25 11.97
CA VAL A 116 -4.18 15.56 11.29
C VAL A 116 -5.56 15.87 10.68
N LEU A 117 -6.47 14.90 10.71
CA LEU A 117 -7.80 15.00 10.10
C LEU A 117 -8.91 15.19 11.16
N PRO A 118 -9.89 16.08 10.91
CA PRO A 118 -11.15 16.13 11.67
C PRO A 118 -11.91 14.80 11.65
N ARG A 119 -12.82 14.60 12.62
CA ARG A 119 -13.54 13.32 12.83
C ARG A 119 -14.24 12.77 11.59
N ASP A 120 -14.89 13.61 10.80
CA ASP A 120 -15.65 13.16 9.62
C ASP A 120 -14.72 12.72 8.47
N GLU A 121 -13.65 13.48 8.23
CA GLU A 121 -12.62 13.18 7.24
C GLU A 121 -11.80 11.93 7.64
N ALA A 122 -11.61 11.75 8.94
CA ALA A 122 -10.98 10.57 9.54
C ALA A 122 -11.77 9.27 9.25
N ARG A 123 -13.10 9.32 9.23
CA ARG A 123 -13.92 8.14 8.88
C ARG A 123 -13.70 7.72 7.43
N LEU A 124 -13.80 8.66 6.49
CA LEU A 124 -13.57 8.39 5.06
C LEU A 124 -12.17 7.84 4.79
N THR A 125 -11.16 8.44 5.43
CA THR A 125 -9.76 7.99 5.33
C THR A 125 -9.58 6.56 5.82
N ARG A 126 -10.21 6.20 6.95
CA ARG A 126 -10.20 4.83 7.47
C ARG A 126 -10.81 3.86 6.47
N GLU A 127 -11.97 4.19 5.91
CA GLU A 127 -12.66 3.34 4.95
C GLU A 127 -11.82 3.09 3.69
N LEU A 128 -11.19 4.12 3.13
CA LEU A 128 -10.30 3.99 1.97
C LEU A 128 -9.10 3.08 2.25
N ILE A 129 -8.46 3.24 3.41
CA ILE A 129 -7.31 2.40 3.78
C ILE A 129 -7.75 0.95 4.06
N GLU A 130 -8.89 0.72 4.68
CA GLU A 130 -9.41 -0.64 4.90
C GLU A 130 -9.76 -1.33 3.57
N ARG A 131 -10.32 -0.60 2.58
CA ARG A 131 -10.53 -1.14 1.23
C ARG A 131 -9.22 -1.51 0.55
N TRP A 132 -8.21 -0.64 0.65
CA TRP A 132 -6.88 -0.93 0.13
C TRP A 132 -6.27 -2.17 0.80
N ALA A 133 -6.30 -2.24 2.13
CA ALA A 133 -5.79 -3.39 2.88
C ALA A 133 -6.56 -4.68 2.55
N ALA A 134 -7.89 -4.62 2.43
CA ALA A 134 -8.72 -5.76 2.02
C ALA A 134 -8.32 -6.29 0.65
N ARG A 135 -8.04 -5.38 -0.30
CA ARG A 135 -7.54 -5.75 -1.63
C ARG A 135 -6.21 -6.50 -1.55
N LEU A 136 -5.25 -5.99 -0.76
CA LEU A 136 -3.94 -6.64 -0.57
C LEU A 136 -4.02 -7.98 0.16
N LYS A 137 -5.00 -8.19 1.06
CA LYS A 137 -5.18 -9.48 1.75
C LYS A 137 -5.42 -10.63 0.78
N HIS A 138 -6.05 -10.38 -0.38
CA HIS A 138 -6.20 -11.40 -1.41
C HIS A 138 -4.84 -11.85 -1.98
N HIS A 139 -3.88 -10.94 -2.10
CA HIS A 139 -2.52 -11.23 -2.59
C HIS A 139 -1.63 -11.90 -1.55
N GLY A 140 -1.84 -11.64 -0.27
CA GLY A 140 -1.08 -12.28 0.82
C GLY A 140 -1.31 -13.80 0.92
N ARG A 141 -2.31 -14.33 0.21
CA ARG A 141 -2.59 -15.77 0.12
C ARG A 141 -1.72 -16.47 -0.94
N LEU A 142 -0.95 -15.71 -1.72
CA LEU A 142 -0.12 -16.25 -2.81
C LEU A 142 1.24 -16.77 -2.30
N PRO A 143 1.90 -17.67 -3.06
CA PRO A 143 3.06 -18.43 -2.58
C PRO A 143 4.28 -17.56 -2.28
N GLY A 144 4.41 -16.42 -2.98
CA GLY A 144 5.51 -15.47 -2.79
C GLY A 144 5.59 -14.87 -1.38
N ASP A 145 4.49 -14.91 -0.63
CA ASP A 145 4.38 -14.38 0.73
C ASP A 145 4.57 -15.47 1.82
N HIS A 146 4.72 -16.73 1.41
CA HIS A 146 4.96 -17.86 2.31
C HIS A 146 6.43 -18.27 2.20
N LYS A 147 7.22 -18.07 3.27
CA LYS A 147 8.65 -18.42 3.31
C LYS A 147 8.96 -19.94 3.26
N GLY A 148 8.00 -20.83 2.95
CA GLY A 148 8.23 -22.25 3.14
C GLY A 148 7.25 -23.22 2.47
N ASN A 149 7.08 -23.17 1.15
CA ASN A 149 6.72 -24.41 0.46
C ASN A 149 7.31 -24.47 -0.97
N PRO A 150 8.39 -25.26 -1.18
CA PRO A 150 8.97 -25.51 -2.49
C PRO A 150 7.96 -26.03 -3.51
N ILE A 151 6.97 -26.83 -3.08
CA ILE A 151 5.93 -27.42 -3.93
C ILE A 151 5.00 -26.32 -4.48
N VAL A 152 4.72 -25.30 -3.68
CA VAL A 152 3.87 -24.20 -4.11
C VAL A 152 4.64 -23.25 -5.04
N ARG A 153 5.97 -23.09 -4.86
CA ARG A 153 6.82 -22.43 -5.86
C ARG A 153 6.89 -23.22 -7.18
N PHE A 154 7.01 -24.55 -7.08
CA PHE A 154 7.05 -25.47 -8.22
C PHE A 154 5.79 -25.40 -9.08
N LEU A 155 4.61 -25.48 -8.46
CA LEU A 155 3.32 -25.40 -9.17
C LEU A 155 3.05 -24.04 -9.83
N TRP A 156 3.63 -22.95 -9.31
CA TRP A 156 3.29 -21.59 -9.75
C TRP A 156 4.34 -20.95 -10.68
N LYS A 157 5.60 -21.41 -10.67
CA LYS A 157 6.66 -20.92 -11.59
C LYS A 157 6.80 -21.71 -12.88
N GLY A 158 6.13 -22.86 -13.03
CA GLY A 158 6.23 -23.67 -14.25
C GLY A 158 7.65 -24.19 -14.55
N ALA A 159 8.50 -24.31 -13.52
CA ALA A 159 9.79 -24.96 -13.67
C ALA A 159 9.54 -26.47 -13.79
N GLY A 160 9.87 -27.04 -14.95
CA GLY A 160 9.65 -28.44 -15.26
C GLY A 160 10.39 -29.36 -14.29
N ILE A 161 9.90 -30.60 -14.17
CA ILE A 161 10.61 -31.69 -13.50
C ILE A 161 11.95 -31.86 -14.25
N GLY A 162 13.07 -31.43 -13.64
CA GLY A 162 14.43 -31.61 -14.18
C GLY A 162 15.34 -30.38 -14.25
N ASP A 163 15.04 -29.26 -13.58
CA ASP A 163 15.99 -28.14 -13.49
C ASP A 163 16.97 -28.34 -12.31
N ASP A 164 18.12 -28.92 -12.59
CA ASP A 164 19.21 -29.21 -11.64
C ASP A 164 20.01 -27.96 -11.22
N SER A 165 19.48 -26.74 -11.42
CA SER A 165 20.16 -25.49 -11.04
C SER A 165 19.99 -25.08 -9.57
N VAL A 166 19.52 -26.00 -8.70
CA VAL A 166 19.50 -25.79 -7.24
C VAL A 166 20.27 -26.91 -6.55
N ILE A 167 21.59 -26.71 -6.43
CA ILE A 167 22.41 -27.21 -5.32
C ILE A 167 22.88 -25.99 -4.53
#